data_AF-A0A845D5D9-F1
#
_entry.id   AF-A0A845D5D9-F1
#
_cell.length_a   1.000
_cell.length_b   1.000
_cell.length_c   1.000
_cell.angle_alpha   90.00
_cell.angle_beta   90.00
_cell.angle_gamma   90.00
#
_symmetry.space_group_name_H-M   'P 1'
#
loop_
_entity.id
_entity.type
_entity.pdbx_description
1 polymer ?
#
loop_
_entity_poly.entity_id
_entity_poly.type
_entity_poly.pdbx_seq_one_letter_code
_entity_poly.pdbx_strand_id
1 'polypeptide(L)'
;MQHYAFKAEAFPYLHPIGSCARDLERVRGLAYNVAEVNVDTLHDEFVRLKKYAPRRTDSGKCYFSEKRDGRLSRRRAGNRASKRHEEHLAMALWNLKKSWSRDNGNLFCLLDYQFPLKAKQTDLHIGKVDLLGVTDQGQLMIIELKVKSKKNNGRGDNPVVALLEGLRYAAIVQANQEAIADEVERRFQFKVTEGPPLLQILAPEDWWCGWMKLGKSRRSAGEWESEFEELARGITEKIGIAIECAALNVKRDQVSISNEKRPKLDCAPELRLLTPGVG
;
A
#
# COMPACT_ATOMS: atom_id res chain seq x y z
N MET A 1 16.62 -28.61 -27.82
CA MET A 1 16.42 -27.87 -26.57
C MET A 1 16.63 -26.39 -26.85
N GLN A 2 15.56 -25.67 -27.19
CA GLN A 2 15.62 -24.24 -27.47
C GLN A 2 15.49 -23.46 -26.16
N HIS A 3 16.52 -22.70 -25.83
CA HIS A 3 16.49 -21.68 -24.80
C HIS A 3 15.47 -20.61 -25.20
N TYR A 4 14.30 -20.62 -24.57
CA TYR A 4 13.40 -19.47 -24.58
C TYR A 4 14.02 -18.37 -23.70
N ALA A 5 14.86 -17.55 -24.32
CA ALA A 5 15.27 -16.28 -23.74
C ALA A 5 13.99 -15.47 -23.48
N PHE A 6 13.70 -15.24 -22.20
CA PHE A 6 12.66 -14.36 -21.70
C PHE A 6 12.96 -12.94 -22.19
N LYS A 7 12.56 -12.62 -23.43
CA LYS A 7 12.66 -11.26 -23.96
C LYS A 7 11.81 -10.36 -23.08
N ALA A 8 12.42 -9.29 -22.58
CA ALA A 8 11.80 -8.24 -21.77
C ALA A 8 10.67 -7.47 -22.49
N GLU A 9 10.27 -7.92 -23.69
CA GLU A 9 9.20 -7.42 -24.53
C GLU A 9 7.82 -7.99 -24.16
N ALA A 10 7.71 -8.87 -23.15
CA ALA A 10 6.41 -9.31 -22.62
C ALA A 10 5.69 -8.25 -21.76
N PHE A 11 6.32 -7.08 -21.54
CA PHE A 11 5.74 -5.95 -20.79
C PHE A 11 5.73 -4.60 -21.57
N PRO A 12 5.31 -4.51 -22.85
CA PRO A 12 5.18 -3.21 -23.51
C PRO A 12 3.95 -2.44 -23.01
N TYR A 13 3.05 -3.10 -22.28
CA TYR A 13 1.82 -2.53 -21.71
C TYR A 13 1.85 -2.37 -20.19
N LEU A 14 3.03 -2.52 -19.56
CA LEU A 14 3.34 -1.63 -18.43
C LEU A 14 3.72 -0.26 -19.02
N HIS A 15 2.84 0.32 -19.85
CA HIS A 15 2.59 1.73 -19.66
C HIS A 15 2.29 1.81 -18.17
N PRO A 16 3.06 2.60 -17.41
CA PRO A 16 2.75 2.73 -16.01
C PRO A 16 1.28 3.13 -15.98
N ILE A 17 0.52 2.71 -14.98
CA ILE A 17 -0.63 3.53 -14.61
C ILE A 17 -0.15 4.98 -14.56
N GLY A 18 1.11 5.28 -14.26
CA GLY A 18 1.77 6.55 -14.61
C GLY A 18 1.76 7.09 -16.07
N SER A 19 0.96 6.67 -17.06
CA SER A 19 0.39 7.71 -17.96
C SER A 19 -0.83 8.24 -17.24
N CYS A 20 -1.87 7.42 -17.03
CA CYS A 20 -3.00 7.69 -16.14
C CYS A 20 -2.60 8.34 -14.78
N ALA A 21 -2.02 7.71 -13.76
CA ALA A 21 -1.48 8.33 -12.54
C ALA A 21 -0.57 9.57 -12.72
N ARG A 22 0.33 9.65 -13.73
CA ARG A 22 1.12 10.89 -13.95
C ARG A 22 0.28 11.99 -14.61
N ASP A 23 -0.76 11.61 -15.33
CA ASP A 23 -1.76 12.46 -15.94
C ASP A 23 -2.80 12.86 -14.86
N LEU A 24 -3.22 11.98 -13.94
CA LEU A 24 -4.06 12.23 -12.77
C LEU A 24 -3.34 13.17 -11.77
N GLU A 25 -2.02 13.12 -11.69
CA GLU A 25 -1.22 14.14 -10.99
C GLU A 25 -1.25 15.51 -11.68
N ARG A 26 -1.50 15.55 -12.99
CA ARG A 26 -1.52 16.77 -13.84
C ARG A 26 -2.93 17.29 -14.14
N VAL A 27 -3.95 16.47 -13.97
CA VAL A 27 -5.33 16.71 -14.39
C VAL A 27 -6.15 17.40 -13.28
N ARG A 28 -7.16 18.15 -13.72
CA ARG A 28 -8.02 19.01 -12.90
C ARG A 28 -8.86 18.18 -11.92
N GLY A 29 -8.42 18.12 -10.67
CA GLY A 29 -9.22 17.75 -9.49
C GLY A 29 -9.49 16.27 -9.29
N LEU A 30 -9.63 15.88 -8.02
CA LEU A 30 -9.72 14.48 -7.59
C LEU A 30 -10.98 13.78 -8.14
N ALA A 31 -12.11 14.46 -8.21
CA ALA A 31 -13.35 13.91 -8.76
C ALA A 31 -13.20 13.48 -10.23
N TYR A 32 -12.54 14.30 -11.06
CA TYR A 32 -12.25 13.92 -12.45
C TYR A 32 -11.37 12.67 -12.49
N ASN A 33 -10.35 12.63 -11.63
CA ASN A 33 -9.44 11.49 -11.55
C ASN A 33 -10.15 10.19 -11.17
N VAL A 34 -11.15 10.25 -10.29
CA VAL A 34 -11.96 9.09 -9.94
C VAL A 34 -12.83 8.67 -11.12
N ALA A 35 -13.51 9.62 -11.79
CA ALA A 35 -14.44 9.35 -12.88
C ALA A 35 -13.78 8.70 -14.12
N GLU A 36 -12.50 8.96 -14.35
CA GLU A 36 -11.74 8.34 -15.45
C GLU A 36 -11.37 6.87 -15.18
N VAL A 37 -11.50 6.39 -13.94
CA VAL A 37 -11.14 5.03 -13.59
C VAL A 37 -12.24 4.06 -14.00
N ASN A 38 -12.00 3.31 -15.08
CA ASN A 38 -12.89 2.25 -15.54
C ASN A 38 -12.58 0.92 -14.84
N VAL A 39 -13.56 0.39 -14.09
CA VAL A 39 -13.42 -0.85 -13.30
C VAL A 39 -13.14 -2.09 -14.17
N ASP A 40 -13.73 -2.19 -15.36
CA ASP A 40 -13.47 -3.33 -16.26
C ASP A 40 -12.03 -3.32 -16.77
N THR A 41 -11.52 -2.15 -17.12
CA THR A 41 -10.11 -1.97 -17.52
C THR A 41 -9.18 -2.33 -16.37
N LEU A 42 -9.49 -1.87 -15.14
CA LEU A 42 -8.72 -2.25 -13.95
C LEU A 42 -8.75 -3.76 -13.68
N HIS A 43 -9.90 -4.41 -13.85
CA HIS A 43 -10.03 -5.85 -13.70
C HIS A 43 -9.12 -6.59 -14.68
N ASP A 44 -9.12 -6.20 -15.95
CA ASP A 44 -8.29 -6.83 -16.98
C ASP A 44 -6.79 -6.64 -16.70
N GLU A 45 -6.40 -5.46 -16.23
CA GLU A 45 -5.04 -5.18 -15.76
C GLU A 45 -4.67 -6.01 -14.53
N PHE A 46 -5.58 -6.13 -13.56
CA PHE A 46 -5.38 -6.93 -12.36
C PHE A 46 -5.15 -8.41 -12.70
N VAL A 47 -6.02 -8.99 -13.54
CA VAL A 47 -5.90 -10.38 -14.00
C VAL A 47 -4.58 -10.59 -14.75
N ARG A 48 -4.22 -9.65 -15.64
CA ARG A 48 -2.94 -9.69 -16.36
C ARG A 48 -1.75 -9.64 -15.42
N LEU A 49 -1.75 -8.71 -14.46
CA LEU A 49 -0.67 -8.56 -13.50
C LEU A 49 -0.54 -9.78 -12.59
N LYS A 50 -1.66 -10.36 -12.14
CA LYS A 50 -1.68 -11.60 -11.37
C LYS A 50 -1.07 -12.76 -12.17
N LYS A 51 -1.39 -12.88 -13.45
CA LYS A 51 -0.85 -13.92 -14.35
C LYS A 51 0.67 -13.83 -14.53
N TYR A 52 1.20 -12.60 -14.65
CA TYR A 52 2.62 -12.35 -14.91
C TYR A 52 3.39 -11.83 -13.69
N ALA A 53 2.82 -12.00 -12.50
CA ALA A 53 3.41 -11.52 -11.26
C ALA A 53 4.81 -12.13 -11.05
N PRO A 54 5.81 -11.33 -10.65
CA PRO A 54 7.10 -11.89 -10.28
C PRO A 54 6.94 -12.88 -9.13
N ARG A 55 7.62 -14.01 -9.25
CA ARG A 55 7.66 -15.06 -8.23
C ARG A 55 9.04 -15.08 -7.60
N ARG A 56 9.13 -14.73 -6.32
CA ARG A 56 10.44 -14.64 -5.64
C ARG A 56 11.04 -16.01 -5.39
N THR A 57 10.19 -16.99 -5.11
CA THR A 57 10.55 -18.41 -4.92
C THR A 57 11.24 -19.01 -6.13
N ASP A 58 10.78 -18.70 -7.36
CA ASP A 58 11.43 -19.12 -8.62
C ASP A 58 12.88 -18.63 -8.74
N SER A 59 13.22 -17.54 -8.04
CA SER A 59 14.58 -16.98 -7.98
C SER A 59 15.33 -17.35 -6.70
N GLY A 60 14.84 -18.33 -5.93
CA GLY A 60 15.41 -18.76 -4.64
C GLY A 60 15.36 -17.70 -3.55
N LYS A 61 14.43 -16.74 -3.64
CA LYS A 61 14.32 -15.61 -2.70
C LYS A 61 13.07 -15.75 -1.84
N CYS A 62 13.23 -15.56 -0.54
CA CYS A 62 12.12 -15.41 0.40
C CYS A 62 11.41 -14.06 0.26
N TYR A 63 10.14 -14.01 0.59
CA TYR A 63 9.36 -12.77 0.76
C TYR A 63 9.74 -12.05 2.06
N PHE A 64 9.86 -12.79 3.16
CA PHE A 64 10.27 -12.24 4.46
C PHE A 64 11.78 -12.34 4.63
N SER A 65 12.43 -11.21 4.92
CA SER A 65 13.89 -11.15 5.08
C SER A 65 14.28 -11.20 6.55
N GLU A 66 15.18 -12.12 6.91
CA GLU A 66 15.79 -12.18 8.25
C GLU A 66 16.66 -10.95 8.57
N LYS A 67 17.05 -10.19 7.54
CA LYS A 67 17.88 -8.98 7.69
C LYS A 67 17.06 -7.73 8.01
N ARG A 68 15.72 -7.77 7.95
CA ARG A 68 14.86 -6.65 8.37
C ARG A 68 14.67 -6.71 9.88
N ASP A 69 15.40 -5.84 10.59
CA ASP A 69 15.40 -5.74 12.05
C ASP A 69 14.72 -4.45 12.57
N GLY A 70 14.13 -3.65 11.68
CA GLY A 70 13.49 -2.39 12.03
C GLY A 70 14.47 -1.22 12.23
N ARG A 71 15.74 -1.37 11.86
CA ARG A 71 16.75 -0.29 11.95
C ARG A 71 17.01 0.36 10.59
N LEU A 72 17.32 1.65 10.61
CA LEU A 72 17.77 2.37 9.42
C LEU A 72 19.18 1.91 9.05
N SER A 73 19.40 1.63 7.76
CA SER A 73 20.73 1.29 7.28
C SER A 73 21.72 2.45 7.50
N ARG A 74 23.01 2.16 7.69
CA ARG A 74 24.05 3.19 7.94
C ARG A 74 24.04 4.34 6.91
N ARG A 75 23.73 4.04 5.65
CA ARG A 75 23.62 5.05 4.57
C ARG A 75 22.39 5.97 4.68
N ARG A 76 21.34 5.54 5.38
CA ARG A 76 20.07 6.26 5.55
C ARG A 76 20.02 7.14 6.81
N ALA A 77 20.96 6.94 7.74
CA ALA A 77 21.05 7.71 8.98
C ALA A 77 21.70 9.10 8.83
N GLY A 78 22.29 9.44 7.67
CA GLY A 78 22.75 10.81 7.37
C GLY A 78 21.61 11.72 6.86
N ASN A 79 21.90 13.01 6.62
CA ASN A 79 21.01 14.13 6.20
C ASN A 79 19.88 13.88 5.17
N ARG A 80 19.76 12.67 4.59
CA ARG A 80 18.61 12.20 3.79
C ARG A 80 17.47 11.60 4.62
N ALA A 81 17.65 11.40 5.93
CA ALA A 81 16.59 10.93 6.85
C ALA A 81 15.33 11.81 6.80
N SER A 82 15.47 13.11 6.49
CA SER A 82 14.36 14.07 6.40
C SER A 82 13.48 13.96 5.16
N LYS A 83 13.66 12.96 4.29
CA LYS A 83 12.86 12.81 3.04
C LYS A 83 12.03 11.52 2.96
N ARG A 84 12.11 10.63 3.96
CA ARG A 84 11.47 9.31 3.92
C ARG A 84 10.50 9.08 5.09
N HIS A 85 9.63 10.05 5.35
CA HIS A 85 8.72 9.97 6.50
C HIS A 85 7.77 8.79 6.42
N GLU A 86 7.32 8.42 5.22
CA GLU A 86 6.48 7.25 4.99
C GLU A 86 7.19 5.96 5.42
N GLU A 87 8.41 5.72 4.90
CA GLU A 87 9.22 4.57 5.30
C GLU A 87 9.51 4.57 6.81
N HIS A 88 9.80 5.72 7.41
CA HIS A 88 10.04 5.82 8.86
C HIS A 88 8.78 5.54 9.67
N LEU A 89 7.61 6.02 9.23
CA LEU A 89 6.34 5.76 9.87
C LEU A 89 5.95 4.28 9.76
N ALA A 90 6.08 3.67 8.57
CA ALA A 90 5.88 2.23 8.38
C ALA A 90 6.77 1.41 9.31
N MET A 91 8.06 1.76 9.39
CA MET A 91 9.00 1.12 10.33
C MET A 91 8.58 1.29 11.79
N ALA A 92 8.17 2.49 12.18
CA ALA A 92 7.76 2.78 13.56
C ALA A 92 6.49 2.01 13.94
N LEU A 93 5.48 1.96 13.06
CA LEU A 93 4.26 1.19 13.24
C LEU A 93 4.57 -0.31 13.36
N TRP A 94 5.41 -0.86 12.48
CA TRP A 94 5.83 -2.26 12.56
C TRP A 94 6.63 -2.58 13.83
N ASN A 95 7.42 -1.62 14.32
CA ASN A 95 8.20 -1.77 15.55
C ASN A 95 7.34 -1.78 16.82
N LEU A 96 6.10 -1.29 16.78
CA LEU A 96 5.19 -1.36 17.93
C LEU A 96 4.76 -2.79 18.28
N LYS A 97 4.84 -3.73 17.32
CA LYS A 97 4.47 -5.15 17.52
C LYS A 97 3.10 -5.34 18.20
N LYS A 98 2.15 -4.48 17.84
CA LYS A 98 0.81 -4.42 18.39
C LYS A 98 -0.21 -5.02 17.41
N SER A 99 -1.30 -5.54 17.95
CA SER A 99 -2.55 -5.84 17.22
C SER A 99 -3.46 -4.61 17.19
N TRP A 100 -4.07 -4.38 16.03
CA TRP A 100 -4.88 -3.21 15.72
C TRP A 100 -6.33 -3.64 15.52
N SER A 101 -7.26 -2.86 16.05
CA SER A 101 -8.70 -3.11 15.91
C SER A 101 -9.22 -2.61 14.57
N ARG A 102 -10.19 -3.33 14.02
CA ARG A 102 -11.04 -2.95 12.89
C ARG A 102 -12.48 -2.74 13.39
N ASP A 103 -13.29 -2.01 12.63
CA ASP A 103 -14.64 -1.61 13.06
C ASP A 103 -15.60 -2.78 13.31
N ASN A 104 -15.37 -3.92 12.65
CA ASN A 104 -16.17 -5.13 12.85
C ASN A 104 -15.77 -5.94 14.09
N GLY A 105 -14.88 -5.41 14.94
CA GLY A 105 -14.33 -6.08 16.11
C GLY A 105 -13.17 -7.02 15.81
N ASN A 106 -12.85 -7.26 14.54
CA ASN A 106 -11.70 -8.09 14.16
C ASN A 106 -10.39 -7.34 14.43
N LEU A 107 -9.32 -8.11 14.61
CA LEU A 107 -7.98 -7.61 14.79
C LEU A 107 -7.11 -7.87 13.56
N PHE A 108 -6.04 -7.09 13.40
CA PHE A 108 -4.93 -7.42 12.52
C PHE A 108 -3.58 -7.10 13.16
N CYS A 109 -2.53 -7.76 12.71
CA CYS A 109 -1.16 -7.46 13.12
C CYS A 109 -0.28 -7.21 11.89
N LEU A 110 0.80 -6.45 12.08
CA LEU A 110 1.77 -6.15 11.03
C LEU A 110 2.86 -7.24 11.01
N LEU A 111 3.01 -7.90 9.86
CA LEU A 111 4.00 -8.95 9.63
C LEU A 111 5.33 -8.36 9.15
N ASP A 112 5.28 -7.39 8.23
CA ASP A 112 6.49 -6.81 7.63
C ASP A 112 6.27 -5.37 7.18
N TYR A 113 7.37 -4.66 6.94
CA TYR A 113 7.39 -3.35 6.30
C TYR A 113 8.29 -3.37 5.07
N GLN A 114 7.97 -2.54 4.07
CA GLN A 114 8.72 -2.49 2.80
C GLN A 114 8.87 -3.91 2.21
N PHE A 115 7.75 -4.63 2.19
CA PHE A 115 7.63 -6.02 1.80
C PHE A 115 7.95 -6.17 0.30
N PRO A 116 8.90 -7.03 -0.09
CA PRO A 116 9.48 -7.02 -1.41
C PRO A 116 8.65 -7.86 -2.38
N LEU A 117 8.26 -7.28 -3.51
CA LEU A 117 7.50 -7.98 -4.54
C LEU A 117 8.37 -8.40 -5.74
N LYS A 118 9.40 -7.62 -6.04
CA LYS A 118 10.36 -7.86 -7.11
C LYS A 118 11.13 -9.17 -6.93
N ALA A 119 11.26 -10.00 -7.96
CA ALA A 119 12.03 -11.24 -7.96
C ALA A 119 13.44 -11.06 -8.53
N LYS A 120 13.59 -10.32 -9.63
CA LYS A 120 14.85 -10.11 -10.38
C LYS A 120 15.02 -8.66 -10.79
N GLN A 121 16.23 -8.23 -11.13
CA GLN A 121 16.51 -6.81 -11.46
C GLN A 121 15.66 -6.27 -12.62
N THR A 122 15.28 -7.12 -13.56
CA THR A 122 14.45 -6.76 -14.72
C THR A 122 12.98 -6.51 -14.38
N ASP A 123 12.51 -6.83 -13.17
CA ASP A 123 11.17 -6.43 -12.72
C ASP A 123 11.20 -4.94 -12.33
N LEU A 124 11.44 -4.10 -13.33
CA LEU A 124 11.46 -2.65 -13.19
C LEU A 124 10.04 -2.17 -12.85
N HIS A 125 9.94 -1.06 -12.11
CA HIS A 125 8.66 -0.44 -11.72
C HIS A 125 7.75 -1.26 -10.79
N ILE A 126 8.20 -2.42 -10.30
CA ILE A 126 7.55 -3.14 -9.21
C ILE A 126 8.15 -2.65 -7.89
N GLY A 127 7.30 -1.96 -7.13
CA GLY A 127 7.62 -1.39 -5.83
C GLY A 127 7.62 -2.44 -4.71
N LYS A 128 7.29 -1.97 -3.52
CA LYS A 128 7.20 -2.75 -2.29
C LYS A 128 5.90 -2.37 -1.61
N VAL A 129 5.29 -3.32 -0.92
CA VAL A 129 4.18 -2.97 -0.03
C VAL A 129 4.76 -2.25 1.17
N ASP A 130 4.22 -1.08 1.52
CA ASP A 130 4.71 -0.33 2.67
C ASP A 130 4.58 -1.13 3.96
N LEU A 131 3.42 -1.75 4.15
CA LEU A 131 3.10 -2.58 5.30
C LEU A 131 2.31 -3.82 4.86
N LEU A 132 2.75 -4.99 5.27
CA LEU A 132 2.00 -6.24 5.12
C LEU A 132 1.49 -6.67 6.50
N GLY A 133 0.20 -6.98 6.60
CA GLY A 133 -0.43 -7.51 7.78
C GLY A 133 -1.21 -8.79 7.52
N VAL A 134 -1.76 -9.34 8.61
CA VAL A 134 -2.71 -10.46 8.58
C VAL A 134 -3.80 -10.21 9.61
N THR A 135 -5.04 -10.51 9.26
CA THR A 135 -6.17 -10.45 10.20
C THR A 135 -6.14 -11.65 11.15
N ASP A 136 -6.85 -11.55 12.27
CA ASP A 136 -7.14 -12.68 13.16
C ASP A 136 -7.86 -13.84 12.47
N GLN A 137 -8.56 -13.57 11.37
CA GLN A 137 -9.17 -14.56 10.49
C GLN A 137 -8.21 -15.14 9.44
N GLY A 138 -6.93 -14.74 9.42
CA GLY A 138 -5.92 -15.27 8.49
C GLY A 138 -5.91 -14.59 7.11
N GLN A 139 -6.69 -13.54 6.89
CA GLN A 139 -6.69 -12.83 5.62
C GLN A 139 -5.46 -11.91 5.53
N LEU A 140 -4.68 -12.00 4.44
CA LEU A 140 -3.58 -11.06 4.20
C LEU A 140 -4.11 -9.64 4.00
N MET A 141 -3.36 -8.67 4.49
CA MET A 141 -3.70 -7.26 4.41
C MET A 141 -2.54 -6.46 3.82
N ILE A 142 -2.82 -5.75 2.74
CA ILE A 142 -1.87 -4.88 2.05
C ILE A 142 -2.21 -3.47 2.47
N ILE A 143 -1.22 -2.79 3.05
CA ILE A 143 -1.40 -1.43 3.54
C ILE A 143 -0.50 -0.53 2.71
N GLU A 144 -1.14 0.34 1.93
CA GLU A 144 -0.49 1.43 1.22
C GLU A 144 -0.49 2.65 2.15
N LEU A 145 0.70 3.08 2.58
CA LEU A 145 0.82 4.13 3.58
C LEU A 145 1.11 5.44 2.87
N LYS A 146 0.29 6.46 3.09
CA LYS A 146 0.57 7.82 2.60
C LYS A 146 0.86 8.77 3.75
N VAL A 147 1.73 9.74 3.49
CA VAL A 147 2.03 10.82 4.43
C VAL A 147 2.00 12.17 3.72
N LYS A 148 1.72 13.23 4.48
CA LYS A 148 1.75 14.59 3.96
C LYS A 148 3.12 14.95 3.39
N SER A 149 3.16 15.21 2.08
CA SER A 149 4.40 15.63 1.40
C SER A 149 4.74 17.08 1.76
N LYS A 150 6.03 17.45 1.71
CA LYS A 150 6.44 18.87 1.68
C LYS A 150 6.38 19.47 0.27
N LYS A 151 6.12 18.64 -0.75
CA LYS A 151 5.99 19.04 -2.17
C LYS A 151 4.51 19.11 -2.56
N ASN A 152 4.19 19.70 -3.72
CA ASN A 152 2.84 19.77 -4.30
C ASN A 152 1.78 20.37 -3.35
N ASN A 153 1.99 21.61 -2.90
CA ASN A 153 1.10 22.33 -1.96
C ASN A 153 0.79 21.55 -0.66
N GLY A 154 1.62 20.56 -0.32
CA GLY A 154 1.49 19.80 0.90
C GLY A 154 0.41 18.73 0.90
N ARG A 155 -0.13 18.30 -0.25
CA ARG A 155 -1.15 17.23 -0.29
C ARG A 155 -0.55 15.81 -0.42
N GLY A 156 0.57 15.67 -1.14
CA GLY A 156 1.11 14.35 -1.49
C GLY A 156 0.36 13.71 -2.65
N ASP A 157 0.55 12.40 -2.86
CA ASP A 157 -0.23 11.61 -3.83
C ASP A 157 -1.70 11.64 -3.45
N ASN A 158 -2.59 11.52 -4.44
CA ASN A 158 -4.03 11.51 -4.18
C ASN A 158 -4.54 10.10 -3.81
N PRO A 159 -5.72 9.99 -3.16
CA PRO A 159 -6.29 8.70 -2.76
C PRO A 159 -6.45 7.68 -3.90
N VAL A 160 -6.80 8.13 -5.11
CA VAL A 160 -6.92 7.25 -6.29
C VAL A 160 -5.57 6.67 -6.68
N VAL A 161 -4.50 7.46 -6.66
CA VAL A 161 -3.14 6.98 -6.94
C VAL A 161 -2.72 5.92 -5.90
N ALA A 162 -3.02 6.15 -4.62
CA ALA A 162 -2.76 5.16 -3.57
C ALA A 162 -3.56 3.86 -3.78
N LEU A 163 -4.85 3.97 -4.15
CA LEU A 163 -5.70 2.82 -4.49
C LEU A 163 -5.11 1.99 -5.63
N LEU A 164 -4.75 2.64 -6.74
CA LEU A 164 -4.22 1.96 -7.92
C LEU A 164 -2.85 1.32 -7.65
N GLU A 165 -2.00 1.95 -6.86
CA GLU A 165 -0.73 1.39 -6.41
C GLU A 165 -0.95 0.15 -5.53
N GLY A 166 -1.83 0.26 -4.54
CA GLY A 166 -2.22 -0.85 -3.67
C GLY A 166 -2.82 -2.03 -4.42
N LEU A 167 -3.67 -1.79 -5.44
CA LEU A 167 -4.25 -2.85 -6.27
C LEU A 167 -3.20 -3.63 -7.06
N ARG A 168 -2.17 -2.94 -7.55
CA ARG A 168 -1.03 -3.61 -8.22
C ARG A 168 -0.31 -4.54 -7.25
N TYR A 169 -0.14 -4.10 -6.00
CA TYR A 169 0.43 -4.94 -4.96
C TYR A 169 -0.47 -6.13 -4.62
N ALA A 170 -1.79 -5.91 -4.55
CA ALA A 170 -2.78 -6.96 -4.32
C ALA A 170 -2.74 -8.05 -5.39
N ALA A 171 -2.66 -7.69 -6.67
CA ALA A 171 -2.53 -8.66 -7.75
C ALA A 171 -1.29 -9.55 -7.59
N ILE A 172 -0.14 -8.94 -7.25
CA ILE A 172 1.12 -9.68 -7.10
C ILE A 172 1.12 -10.53 -5.83
N VAL A 173 0.62 -10.02 -4.71
CA VAL A 173 0.50 -10.81 -3.46
C VAL A 173 -0.43 -11.99 -3.67
N GLN A 174 -1.60 -11.77 -4.28
CA GLN A 174 -2.57 -12.84 -4.52
C GLN A 174 -2.03 -13.90 -5.49
N ALA A 175 -1.24 -13.50 -6.51
CA ALA A 175 -0.57 -14.45 -7.40
C ALA A 175 0.45 -15.36 -6.70
N ASN A 176 0.98 -14.92 -5.55
CA ASN A 176 2.03 -15.59 -4.80
C ASN A 176 1.56 -16.01 -3.40
N GLN A 177 0.25 -16.06 -3.17
CA GLN A 177 -0.35 -16.19 -1.85
C GLN A 177 0.07 -17.47 -1.13
N GLU A 178 0.14 -18.60 -1.84
CA GLU A 178 0.57 -19.88 -1.29
C GLU A 178 1.99 -19.79 -0.71
N ALA A 179 2.96 -19.34 -1.51
CA ALA A 179 4.34 -19.18 -1.05
C ALA A 179 4.48 -18.16 0.10
N ILE A 180 3.66 -17.11 0.09
CA ILE A 180 3.62 -16.12 1.18
C ILE A 180 3.02 -16.76 2.43
N ALA A 181 1.92 -17.49 2.32
CA ALA A 181 1.24 -18.19 3.40
C ALA A 181 2.16 -19.19 4.10
N ASP A 182 2.90 -19.99 3.33
CA ASP A 182 3.89 -20.94 3.88
C ASP A 182 4.95 -20.25 4.72
N GLU A 183 5.47 -19.11 4.25
CA GLU A 183 6.41 -18.32 5.03
C GLU A 183 5.77 -17.67 6.25
N VAL A 184 4.51 -17.26 6.16
CA VAL A 184 3.77 -16.67 7.28
C VAL A 184 3.55 -17.68 8.39
N GLU A 185 3.08 -18.88 8.05
CA GLU A 185 2.85 -19.97 9.00
C GLU A 185 4.16 -20.38 9.67
N ARG A 186 5.21 -20.63 8.88
CA ARG A 186 6.51 -21.04 9.41
C ARG A 186 7.14 -19.99 10.34
N ARG A 187 7.03 -18.70 10.02
CA ARG A 187 7.75 -17.63 10.74
C ARG A 187 6.95 -16.99 11.87
N PHE A 188 5.65 -16.82 11.67
CA PHE A 188 4.79 -16.06 12.57
C PHE A 188 3.69 -16.92 13.22
N GLN A 189 3.58 -18.20 12.84
CA GLN A 189 2.58 -19.13 13.38
C GLN A 189 1.14 -18.66 13.14
N PHE A 190 0.91 -17.93 12.04
CA PHE A 190 -0.43 -17.57 11.56
C PHE A 190 -0.80 -18.45 10.38
N LYS A 191 -2.01 -19.02 10.42
CA LYS A 191 -2.60 -19.67 9.25
C LYS A 191 -3.20 -18.61 8.35
N VAL A 192 -2.76 -18.57 7.11
CA VAL A 192 -3.34 -17.67 6.09
C VAL A 192 -4.47 -18.39 5.38
N THR A 193 -5.63 -17.73 5.23
CA THR A 193 -6.77 -18.31 4.51
C THR A 193 -6.58 -18.20 3.00
N GLU A 194 -7.21 -19.12 2.28
CA GLU A 194 -7.39 -18.98 0.83
C GLU A 194 -8.40 -17.85 0.57
N GLY A 195 -8.02 -16.87 -0.23
CA GLY A 195 -8.89 -15.72 -0.52
C GLY A 195 -8.12 -14.44 -0.86
N PRO A 196 -8.76 -13.48 -1.53
CA PRO A 196 -8.13 -12.21 -1.88
C PRO A 196 -7.62 -11.46 -0.64
N PRO A 197 -6.47 -10.75 -0.74
CA PRO A 197 -6.05 -9.86 0.34
C PRO A 197 -6.99 -8.67 0.47
N LEU A 198 -7.03 -8.08 1.66
CA LEU A 198 -7.59 -6.75 1.89
C LEU A 198 -6.60 -5.69 1.43
N LEU A 199 -7.10 -4.59 0.87
CA LEU A 199 -6.29 -3.40 0.61
C LEU A 199 -6.76 -2.27 1.53
N GLN A 200 -5.86 -1.75 2.36
CA GLN A 200 -6.10 -0.57 3.18
C GLN A 200 -5.21 0.59 2.72
N ILE A 201 -5.83 1.73 2.47
CA ILE A 201 -5.15 3.01 2.33
C ILE A 201 -5.05 3.61 3.73
N LEU A 202 -3.84 3.67 4.27
CA LEU A 202 -3.56 4.17 5.60
C LEU A 202 -2.84 5.51 5.51
N ALA A 203 -3.28 6.51 6.27
CA ALA A 203 -2.55 7.77 6.34
C ALA A 203 -2.80 8.50 7.65
N PRO A 204 -1.90 9.39 8.10
CA PRO A 204 -2.20 10.33 9.16
C PRO A 204 -3.41 11.23 8.84
N GLU A 205 -4.15 11.66 9.87
CA GLU A 205 -5.33 12.52 9.70
C GLU A 205 -5.05 13.81 8.91
N ASP A 206 -3.83 14.36 8.98
CA ASP A 206 -3.48 15.60 8.30
C ASP A 206 -3.32 15.43 6.78
N TRP A 207 -3.02 14.23 6.29
CA TRP A 207 -3.04 13.88 4.87
C TRP A 207 -4.48 13.80 4.38
N TRP A 208 -5.33 13.06 5.11
CA TRP A 208 -6.76 12.93 4.81
C TRP A 208 -7.48 14.28 4.82
N CYS A 209 -7.19 15.14 5.79
CA CYS A 209 -7.72 16.51 5.84
C CYS A 209 -7.39 17.31 4.57
N GLY A 210 -6.24 17.06 3.93
CA GLY A 210 -5.86 17.71 2.68
C GLY A 210 -6.78 17.37 1.52
N TRP A 211 -7.49 16.24 1.60
CA TRP A 211 -8.42 15.72 0.60
C TRP A 211 -9.89 15.90 1.00
N MET A 212 -10.21 15.83 2.31
CA MET A 212 -11.59 15.92 2.84
C MET A 212 -12.05 17.32 3.28
N LYS A 213 -11.17 18.24 3.69
CA LYS A 213 -11.64 19.50 4.33
C LYS A 213 -12.24 20.50 3.34
N LEU A 214 -13.42 20.99 3.74
CA LEU A 214 -14.21 22.14 3.27
C LEU A 214 -13.38 23.43 3.23
N GLY A 215 -13.23 24.03 2.04
CA GLY A 215 -12.49 25.28 1.83
C GLY A 215 -12.09 25.45 0.36
N LYS A 216 -11.11 26.33 0.06
CA LYS A 216 -10.55 26.49 -1.31
C LYS A 216 -10.07 25.15 -1.91
N SER A 217 -9.83 24.13 -1.08
CA SER A 217 -9.56 22.73 -1.42
C SER A 217 -10.76 21.99 -2.04
N ARG A 218 -12.00 22.13 -1.54
CA ARG A 218 -13.18 21.45 -2.11
C ARG A 218 -13.46 21.91 -3.55
N ARG A 219 -13.21 23.19 -3.88
CA ARG A 219 -13.29 23.70 -5.26
C ARG A 219 -12.29 23.04 -6.23
N SER A 220 -11.21 22.46 -5.71
CA SER A 220 -10.17 21.80 -6.52
C SER A 220 -10.20 20.28 -6.41
N ALA A 221 -10.80 19.69 -5.38
CA ALA A 221 -10.98 18.24 -5.25
C ALA A 221 -12.30 17.76 -5.88
N GLY A 222 -13.36 18.56 -5.88
CA GLY A 222 -14.71 18.13 -6.26
C GLY A 222 -15.41 17.36 -5.14
N GLU A 223 -16.64 16.90 -5.40
CA GLU A 223 -17.28 15.83 -4.64
C GLU A 223 -16.73 14.54 -5.26
N TRP A 224 -15.91 13.81 -4.51
CA TRP A 224 -15.19 12.63 -5.00
C TRP A 224 -15.38 11.43 -4.09
N GLU A 225 -15.88 11.66 -2.88
CA GLU A 225 -16.08 10.65 -1.85
C GLU A 225 -17.09 9.60 -2.34
N SER A 226 -18.24 10.02 -2.84
CA SER A 226 -19.28 9.14 -3.37
C SER A 226 -18.81 8.35 -4.60
N GLU A 227 -18.08 9.00 -5.52
CA GLU A 227 -17.53 8.35 -6.71
C GLU A 227 -16.41 7.38 -6.33
N PHE A 228 -15.61 7.70 -5.30
CA PHE A 228 -14.56 6.82 -4.80
C PHE A 228 -15.15 5.61 -4.06
N GLU A 229 -16.24 5.81 -3.32
CA GLU A 229 -17.05 4.72 -2.75
C GLU A 229 -17.59 3.79 -3.82
N GLU A 230 -18.18 4.36 -4.88
CA GLU A 230 -18.70 3.59 -6.00
C GLU A 230 -17.60 2.82 -6.71
N LEU A 231 -16.45 3.46 -6.96
CA LEU A 231 -15.26 2.81 -7.50
C LEU A 231 -14.77 1.67 -6.60
N ALA A 232 -14.65 1.89 -5.29
CA ALA A 232 -14.20 0.89 -4.32
C ALA A 232 -15.16 -0.31 -4.24
N ARG A 233 -16.47 -0.05 -4.29
CA ARG A 233 -17.50 -1.09 -4.37
C ARG A 233 -17.41 -1.86 -5.69
N GLY A 234 -17.30 -1.18 -6.82
CA GLY A 234 -17.12 -1.82 -8.13
C GLY A 234 -15.86 -2.69 -8.19
N ILE A 235 -14.75 -2.24 -7.62
CA ILE A 235 -13.51 -3.03 -7.46
C ILE A 235 -13.77 -4.27 -6.58
N THR A 236 -14.47 -4.11 -5.46
CA THR A 236 -14.78 -5.23 -4.56
C THR A 236 -15.64 -6.27 -5.28
N GLU A 237 -16.68 -5.85 -5.99
CA GLU A 237 -17.61 -6.73 -6.70
C GLU A 237 -16.95 -7.41 -7.91
N LYS A 238 -16.14 -6.67 -8.68
CA LYS A 238 -15.54 -7.17 -9.93
C LYS A 238 -14.23 -7.92 -9.72
N ILE A 239 -13.36 -7.40 -8.86
CA ILE A 239 -11.99 -7.91 -8.65
C ILE A 239 -11.91 -8.79 -7.38
N GLY A 240 -12.83 -8.59 -6.43
CA GLY A 240 -12.84 -9.34 -5.17
C GLY A 240 -11.90 -8.76 -4.10
N ILE A 241 -11.29 -7.60 -4.33
CA ILE A 241 -10.40 -6.94 -3.36
C ILE A 241 -11.21 -5.91 -2.58
N ALA A 242 -11.47 -6.18 -1.31
CA ALA A 242 -12.13 -5.21 -0.44
C ALA A 242 -11.16 -4.06 -0.09
N ILE A 243 -11.69 -2.83 -0.15
CA ILE A 243 -10.94 -1.59 0.05
C ILE A 243 -11.34 -0.96 1.37
N GLU A 244 -10.35 -0.59 2.20
CA GLU A 244 -10.54 0.17 3.43
C GLU A 244 -9.75 1.48 3.38
N CYS A 245 -10.33 2.56 3.90
CA CYS A 245 -9.59 3.79 4.17
C CYS A 245 -9.46 3.95 5.68
N ALA A 246 -8.27 4.28 6.17
CA ALA A 246 -8.00 4.40 7.60
C ALA A 246 -7.11 5.60 7.91
N ALA A 247 -7.44 6.27 9.02
CA ALA A 247 -6.70 7.40 9.54
C ALA A 247 -5.92 7.03 10.81
N LEU A 248 -4.69 7.53 10.91
CA LEU A 248 -3.88 7.47 12.13
C LEU A 248 -3.90 8.81 12.85
N ASN A 249 -4.21 8.80 14.14
CA ASN A 249 -3.97 9.93 15.02
C ASN A 249 -2.47 10.00 15.38
N VAL A 250 -1.67 10.44 14.40
CA VAL A 250 -0.23 10.60 14.54
C VAL A 250 0.22 11.87 13.83
N LYS A 251 1.07 12.65 14.50
CA LYS A 251 1.75 13.80 13.92
C LYS A 251 3.13 13.39 13.43
N ARG A 252 3.58 14.05 12.38
CA ARG A 252 4.85 13.75 11.71
C ARG A 252 6.08 13.83 12.64
N ASP A 253 6.06 14.74 13.60
CA ASP A 253 7.13 14.96 14.58
C ASP A 253 7.16 13.91 15.71
N GLN A 254 6.14 13.06 15.81
CA GLN A 254 6.08 11.98 16.81
C GLN A 254 6.91 10.75 16.42
N VAL A 255 7.34 10.63 15.15
CA VAL A 255 8.27 9.58 14.75
C VAL A 255 9.68 10.00 15.14
N SER A 256 10.19 9.46 16.23
CA SER A 256 11.55 9.68 16.68
C SER A 256 12.48 8.55 16.21
N ILE A 257 13.75 8.89 16.01
CA ILE A 257 14.79 7.92 15.67
C ILE A 257 15.72 7.82 16.88
N SER A 258 15.74 6.67 17.54
CA SER A 258 16.62 6.45 18.68
C SER A 258 18.10 6.41 18.27
N ASN A 259 19.01 6.42 19.26
CA ASN A 259 20.45 6.21 19.04
C ASN A 259 20.75 4.87 18.33
N GLU A 260 19.87 3.88 18.47
CA GLU A 260 19.96 2.60 17.75
C GLU A 260 19.49 2.68 16.29
N LYS A 261 19.16 3.88 15.79
CA LYS A 261 18.64 4.12 14.43
C LYS A 261 17.32 3.39 14.17
N ARG A 262 16.55 3.15 15.23
CA ARG A 262 15.25 2.46 15.16
C ARG A 262 14.14 3.51 15.22
N PRO A 263 13.38 3.74 14.13
CA PRO A 263 12.20 4.60 14.16
C PRO A 263 11.19 4.05 15.16
N LYS A 264 10.66 4.93 16.01
CA LYS A 264 9.70 4.58 17.05
C LYS A 264 8.63 5.66 17.20
N LEU A 265 7.48 5.24 17.71
CA LEU A 265 6.43 6.10 18.25
C LEU A 265 6.42 5.89 19.76
N ASP A 266 6.25 6.95 20.54
CA ASP A 266 6.27 6.84 22.00
C ASP A 266 5.00 6.15 22.54
N CYS A 267 3.90 6.22 21.81
CA CYS A 267 2.68 5.47 22.06
C CYS A 267 2.11 4.93 20.74
N ALA A 268 1.30 3.88 20.82
CA ALA A 268 0.55 3.41 19.66
C ALA A 268 -0.51 4.45 19.28
N PRO A 269 -0.50 4.98 18.03
CA PRO A 269 -1.52 5.91 17.59
C PRO A 269 -2.89 5.21 17.54
N GLU A 270 -3.94 6.01 17.65
CA GLU A 270 -5.29 5.54 17.39
C GLU A 270 -5.48 5.32 15.89
N LEU A 271 -6.13 4.22 15.53
CA LEU A 271 -6.52 3.89 14.16
C LEU A 271 -8.03 4.05 14.07
N ARG A 272 -8.50 4.86 13.11
CA ARG A 272 -9.91 5.07 12.82
C ARG A 272 -10.19 4.71 11.38
N LEU A 273 -11.07 3.74 11.12
CA LEU A 273 -11.53 3.54 9.75
C LEU A 273 -12.38 4.74 9.33
N LEU A 274 -12.19 5.13 8.08
CA LEU A 274 -12.99 6.16 7.45
C LEU A 274 -14.14 5.43 6.77
N THR A 275 -15.30 5.40 7.41
CA THR A 275 -16.54 5.04 6.72
C THR A 275 -16.83 6.19 5.77
N PRO A 276 -16.78 5.97 4.47
CA PRO A 276 -17.13 7.03 3.55
C PRO A 276 -18.66 7.21 3.68
N GLY A 277 -19.09 8.44 4.01
CA GLY A 277 -20.50 8.80 4.27
C GLY A 277 -20.93 9.10 5.72
N VAL A 278 -20.06 9.01 6.74
CA VAL A 278 -20.41 9.46 8.10
C VAL A 278 -19.36 10.45 8.62
N GLY A 279 -19.57 11.73 8.30
CA GLY A 279 -18.82 12.87 8.83
C GLY A 279 -19.78 13.96 9.31
#